data_AF-A0A9X4QR36-F1
#
_entry.id   AF-A0A9X4QR36-F1
#
_cell.length_a   1.000
_cell.length_b   1.000
_cell.length_c   1.000
_cell.angle_alpha   90.00
_cell.angle_beta   90.00
_cell.angle_gamma   90.00
#
_symmetry.space_group_name_H-M   'P 1'
#
loop_
_entity.id
_entity.type
_entity.pdbx_description
1 polymer ?
#
loop_
_entity_poly.entity_id
_entity_poly.type
_entity_poly.pdbx_seq_one_letter_code
_entity_poly.pdbx_strand_id
1 'polypeptide(L)'
;MFPTAFPDSGSRIGIFKDSVKEEDLPQVLRWLDFLVSDAGEKLWYWGPKSAGLFEEKDGKRVYKDKALEDQMVYSKPGTKAQEYGLKLWDGSNDDRTKSDFISFTGKGIYYPPNWYDKQRSKEEALTYFEMSRAERAPTTDTLTPKIYSYLTAVPEADKAWKARKALEDSLTKVLVARNDAEFDKLFADFLATAEKNGYTDALKDKIEAAFRETNKAYMPNLEK
;
A
#
# COMPACT_ATOMS: atom_id res chain seq x y z
N MET A 1 4.25 23.50 5.12
CA MET A 1 3.83 22.15 5.55
C MET A 1 5.03 21.54 6.25
N PHE A 2 4.96 21.24 7.55
CA PHE A 2 6.12 20.76 8.30
C PHE A 2 6.65 19.45 7.67
N PRO A 3 7.96 19.32 7.45
CA PRO A 3 8.55 18.05 7.05
C PRO A 3 8.41 17.10 8.24
N THR A 4 7.48 16.15 8.15
CA THR A 4 7.35 15.12 9.16
C THR A 4 8.60 14.24 9.09
N ALA A 5 9.53 14.45 10.02
CA ALA A 5 10.66 13.56 10.29
C ALA A 5 10.25 12.16 10.79
N PHE A 6 8.94 11.90 10.85
CA PHE A 6 8.37 10.61 11.17
C PHE A 6 7.95 9.92 9.88
N PRO A 7 8.51 8.74 9.56
CA PRO A 7 7.92 7.82 8.59
C PRO A 7 6.45 7.55 8.93
N ASP A 8 5.65 7.28 7.89
CA ASP A 8 4.19 7.25 7.84
C ASP A 8 3.47 6.97 9.19
N SER A 9 2.55 7.85 9.57
CA SER A 9 1.87 7.91 10.88
C SER A 9 0.92 6.75 11.16
N GLY A 10 0.75 5.81 10.22
CA GLY A 10 -0.18 4.68 10.33
C GLY A 10 0.35 3.45 11.07
N SER A 11 1.64 3.38 11.42
CA SER A 11 2.28 2.11 11.81
C SER A 11 3.10 2.17 13.10
N ARG A 12 2.90 3.18 13.95
CA ARG A 12 3.74 3.37 15.16
C ARG A 12 2.94 3.61 16.41
N ILE A 13 3.48 3.11 17.51
CA ILE A 13 2.98 3.32 18.86
C ILE A 13 4.07 4.04 19.63
N GLY A 14 3.77 5.27 20.06
CA GLY A 14 4.62 6.02 20.98
C GLY A 14 4.08 5.87 22.40
N ILE A 15 4.93 5.47 23.34
CA ILE A 15 4.62 5.51 24.77
C ILE A 15 5.39 6.68 25.37
N PHE A 16 4.66 7.70 25.84
CA PHE A 16 5.27 8.89 26.44
C PHE A 16 5.43 8.68 27.95
N LYS A 17 6.65 8.92 28.45
CA LYS A 17 7.00 8.73 29.86
C LYS A 17 6.09 9.47 30.83
N ASP A 18 5.62 10.66 30.43
CA ASP A 18 4.76 11.49 31.27
C ASP A 18 3.27 11.12 31.18
N SER A 19 2.90 10.15 30.32
CA SER A 19 1.52 9.72 30.10
C SER A 19 1.23 8.30 30.59
N VAL A 20 2.25 7.47 30.76
CA VAL A 20 2.12 6.09 31.26
C VAL A 20 3.08 5.94 32.44
N LYS A 21 2.54 5.58 33.61
CA LYS A 21 3.37 5.31 34.79
C LYS A 21 4.22 4.08 34.56
N GLU A 22 5.40 4.04 35.19
CA GLU A 22 6.35 2.95 34.99
C GLU A 22 5.78 1.59 35.44
N GLU A 23 4.96 1.58 36.49
CA GLU A 23 4.25 0.39 36.97
C GLU A 23 3.16 -0.12 36.01
N ASP A 24 2.59 0.74 35.16
CA ASP A 24 1.55 0.40 34.19
C ASP A 24 2.14 -0.05 32.85
N LEU A 25 3.39 0.32 32.58
CA LEU A 25 4.08 0.02 31.32
C LEU A 25 4.08 -1.49 30.98
N PRO A 26 4.33 -2.43 31.90
CA PRO A 26 4.23 -3.86 31.60
C PRO A 26 2.85 -4.28 31.10
N GLN A 27 1.77 -3.71 31.63
CA GLN A 27 0.41 -4.03 31.20
C GLN A 27 0.11 -3.47 29.80
N VAL A 28 0.58 -2.26 29.51
CA VAL A 28 0.49 -1.67 28.16
C VAL A 28 1.24 -2.54 27.16
N LEU A 29 2.48 -2.95 27.45
CA LEU A 29 3.27 -3.81 26.57
C LEU A 29 2.61 -5.18 26.35
N ARG A 30 2.01 -5.78 27.38
CA ARG A 30 1.25 -7.04 27.22
C ARG A 30 0.01 -6.88 26.35
N TRP A 31 -0.68 -5.75 26.44
CA TRP A 31 -1.80 -5.47 25.56
C TRP A 31 -1.32 -5.33 24.10
N LEU A 32 -0.19 -4.66 23.86
CA LEU A 32 0.41 -4.58 22.53
C LEU A 32 0.84 -5.95 21.99
N ASP A 33 1.47 -6.77 22.84
CA ASP A 33 1.84 -8.16 22.52
C ASP A 33 0.60 -9.00 22.14
N PHE A 34 -0.48 -8.86 22.91
CA PHE A 34 -1.76 -9.50 22.58
C PHE A 34 -2.28 -9.08 21.19
N LEU A 35 -2.23 -7.78 20.85
CA LEU A 35 -2.73 -7.28 19.56
C LEU A 35 -1.98 -7.88 18.37
N VAL A 36 -0.73 -8.28 18.55
CA VAL A 36 0.08 -8.91 17.49
C VAL A 36 0.14 -10.44 17.60
N SER A 37 -0.56 -11.02 18.57
CA SER A 37 -0.70 -12.47 18.72
C SER A 37 -1.76 -13.05 17.79
N ASP A 38 -1.76 -14.37 17.62
CA ASP A 38 -2.82 -15.13 16.96
C ASP A 38 -4.23 -14.79 17.46
N ALA A 39 -4.38 -14.54 18.76
CA ALA A 39 -5.66 -14.22 19.36
C ALA A 39 -6.10 -12.79 19.00
N GLY A 40 -5.17 -11.84 19.00
CA GLY A 40 -5.40 -10.45 18.57
C GLY A 40 -5.79 -10.39 17.10
N GLU A 41 -5.04 -11.07 16.22
CA GLU A 41 -5.34 -11.13 14.79
C GLU A 41 -6.71 -11.77 14.53
N LYS A 42 -7.04 -12.86 15.23
CA LYS A 42 -8.38 -13.48 15.19
C LYS A 42 -9.47 -12.50 15.61
N LEU A 43 -9.26 -11.76 16.70
CA LEU A 43 -10.21 -10.78 17.19
C LEU A 43 -10.43 -9.66 16.16
N TRP A 44 -9.36 -9.20 15.51
CA TRP A 44 -9.39 -8.11 14.54
C TRP A 44 -10.21 -8.42 13.29
N TYR A 45 -10.06 -9.63 12.76
CA TYR A 45 -10.72 -10.01 11.52
C TYR A 45 -12.06 -10.69 11.75
N TRP A 46 -12.17 -11.55 12.76
CA TRP A 46 -13.34 -12.40 12.94
C TRP A 46 -14.24 -11.96 14.10
N GLY A 47 -13.76 -11.08 14.95
CA GLY A 47 -14.42 -10.73 16.20
C GLY A 47 -14.36 -11.87 17.24
N PRO A 48 -14.93 -11.64 18.43
CA PRO A 48 -14.99 -12.65 19.46
C PRO A 48 -15.99 -13.75 19.07
N LYS A 49 -15.72 -15.00 19.48
CA LYS A 49 -16.62 -16.14 19.22
C LYS A 49 -18.04 -15.91 19.76
N SER A 50 -18.17 -15.18 20.87
CA SER A 50 -19.45 -14.81 21.48
C SER A 50 -20.33 -13.90 20.62
N ALA A 51 -19.76 -13.17 19.66
CA ALA A 51 -20.53 -12.35 18.72
C ALA A 51 -21.22 -13.20 17.63
N GLY A 52 -20.87 -14.48 17.50
CA GLY A 52 -21.55 -15.42 16.61
C GLY A 52 -21.38 -15.11 15.12
N LEU A 53 -20.44 -14.24 14.73
CA LEU A 53 -20.23 -13.74 13.36
C LEU A 53 -19.75 -14.81 12.38
N PHE A 54 -19.08 -15.84 12.88
CA PHE A 54 -18.55 -16.94 12.10
C PHE A 54 -18.91 -18.30 12.72
N GLU A 55 -18.73 -19.35 11.94
CA GLU A 55 -18.73 -20.74 12.35
C GLU A 55 -17.39 -21.39 11.97
N GLU A 56 -17.00 -22.45 12.67
CA GLU A 56 -15.81 -23.23 12.35
C GLU A 56 -16.26 -24.51 11.61
N LYS A 57 -15.87 -24.62 10.34
CA LYS A 57 -16.12 -25.75 9.44
C LYS A 57 -14.79 -26.25 8.89
N ASP A 58 -14.48 -27.53 9.08
CA ASP A 58 -13.25 -28.15 8.57
C ASP A 58 -11.96 -27.42 8.97
N GLY A 59 -11.92 -26.90 10.20
CA GLY A 59 -10.78 -26.11 10.72
C GLY A 59 -10.70 -24.69 10.17
N LYS A 60 -11.67 -24.26 9.35
CA LYS A 60 -11.78 -22.91 8.78
C LYS A 60 -12.96 -22.14 9.39
N ARG A 61 -12.77 -20.86 9.68
CA ARG A 61 -13.82 -19.90 9.99
C ARG A 61 -14.52 -19.44 8.70
N VAL A 62 -15.84 -19.45 8.75
CA VAL A 62 -16.72 -18.99 7.68
C VAL A 62 -17.70 -17.98 8.27
N TYR A 63 -17.81 -16.79 7.68
CA TYR A 63 -18.79 -15.80 8.15
C TYR A 63 -20.20 -16.28 7.86
N LYS A 64 -21.11 -16.08 8.82
CA LYS A 64 -22.52 -16.48 8.69
C LYS A 64 -23.33 -15.49 7.86
N ASP A 65 -22.99 -14.20 7.94
CA ASP A 65 -23.62 -13.15 7.15
C ASP A 65 -22.92 -13.04 5.79
N LYS A 66 -23.69 -13.21 4.72
CA LYS A 66 -23.17 -13.22 3.36
C LYS A 66 -22.65 -11.86 2.90
N ALA A 67 -23.24 -10.76 3.36
CA ALA A 67 -22.76 -9.42 3.05
C ALA A 67 -21.44 -9.12 3.79
N LEU A 68 -21.32 -9.58 5.04
CA LEU A 68 -20.05 -9.50 5.77
C LEU A 68 -18.96 -10.36 5.10
N GLU A 69 -19.31 -11.57 4.67
CA GLU A 69 -18.40 -12.44 3.92
C GLU A 69 -17.93 -11.79 2.61
N ASP A 70 -18.87 -11.28 1.82
CA ASP A 70 -18.60 -10.59 0.56
C ASP A 70 -17.64 -9.42 0.74
N GLN A 71 -17.77 -8.69 1.85
CA GLN A 71 -16.89 -7.58 2.19
C GLN A 71 -15.52 -8.06 2.69
N MET A 72 -15.48 -8.93 3.71
CA MET A 72 -14.24 -9.33 4.39
C MET A 72 -13.37 -10.28 3.57
N VAL A 73 -13.99 -11.14 2.77
CA VAL A 73 -13.30 -12.17 1.99
C VAL A 73 -13.09 -11.72 0.56
N TYR A 74 -14.08 -11.11 -0.08
CA TYR A 74 -14.04 -10.80 -1.52
C TYR A 74 -13.82 -9.33 -1.82
N SER A 75 -13.59 -8.49 -0.79
CA SER A 75 -13.36 -7.05 -0.95
C SER A 75 -14.48 -6.35 -1.72
N LYS A 76 -15.71 -6.86 -1.66
CA LYS A 76 -16.86 -6.17 -2.24
C LYS A 76 -17.20 -4.95 -1.37
N PRO A 77 -17.62 -3.82 -1.97
CA PRO A 77 -18.05 -2.65 -1.20
C PRO A 77 -19.17 -2.99 -0.21
N GLY A 78 -19.09 -2.43 1.00
CA GLY A 78 -20.09 -2.64 2.05
C GLY A 78 -19.79 -1.87 3.34
N THR A 79 -20.66 -2.01 4.34
CA THR A 79 -20.52 -1.37 5.66
C THR A 79 -20.60 -2.36 6.84
N LYS A 80 -20.78 -3.65 6.56
CA LYS A 80 -21.08 -4.68 7.58
C LYS A 80 -19.92 -4.91 8.53
N ALA A 81 -18.70 -4.92 8.03
CA ALA A 81 -17.51 -5.07 8.87
C ALA A 81 -17.38 -3.92 9.88
N GLN A 82 -17.70 -2.68 9.46
CA GLN A 82 -17.68 -1.50 10.32
C GLN A 82 -18.75 -1.57 11.42
N GLU A 83 -19.94 -2.11 11.13
CA GLU A 83 -20.99 -2.34 12.15
C GLU A 83 -20.49 -3.25 13.29
N TYR A 84 -19.55 -4.14 13.01
CA TYR A 84 -18.96 -5.07 13.97
C TYR A 84 -17.57 -4.65 14.47
N GLY A 85 -17.05 -3.49 14.05
CA GLY A 85 -15.72 -3.01 14.42
C GLY A 85 -14.56 -3.87 13.88
N LEU A 86 -14.77 -4.58 12.78
CA LEU A 86 -13.77 -5.47 12.18
C LEU A 86 -12.86 -4.73 11.20
N LYS A 87 -11.57 -5.08 11.16
CA LYS A 87 -10.57 -4.41 10.31
C LYS A 87 -10.84 -4.63 8.83
N LEU A 88 -10.92 -3.53 8.07
CA LEU A 88 -11.04 -3.55 6.61
C LEU A 88 -9.73 -3.22 5.89
N TRP A 89 -9.62 -3.78 4.69
CA TRP A 89 -8.61 -3.42 3.69
C TRP A 89 -9.26 -3.36 2.30
N ASP A 90 -10.41 -2.71 2.18
CA ASP A 90 -11.09 -2.48 0.91
C ASP A 90 -10.65 -1.17 0.22
N GLY A 91 -9.73 -0.42 0.85
CA GLY A 91 -9.26 0.87 0.34
C GLY A 91 -10.34 1.96 0.33
N SER A 92 -11.52 1.69 0.90
CA SER A 92 -12.60 2.67 0.97
C SER A 92 -12.27 3.75 2.01
N ASN A 93 -12.59 5.01 1.69
CA ASN A 93 -12.46 6.13 2.63
C ASN A 93 -13.48 6.07 3.79
N ASP A 94 -14.39 5.10 3.79
CA ASP A 94 -15.31 4.78 4.89
C ASP A 94 -14.76 3.64 5.76
N ASP A 95 -13.44 3.46 5.74
CA ASP A 95 -12.75 2.68 6.76
C ASP A 95 -12.82 3.44 8.09
N ARG A 96 -13.97 3.34 8.76
CA ARG A 96 -14.13 3.78 10.16
C ARG A 96 -13.22 3.00 11.10
N THR A 97 -12.47 1.99 10.65
CA THR A 97 -11.35 1.40 11.43
C THR A 97 -10.06 2.21 11.34
N LYS A 98 -10.05 3.34 10.62
CA LYS A 98 -9.12 4.44 10.90
C LYS A 98 -9.42 5.13 12.24
N SER A 99 -10.53 4.77 12.90
CA SER A 99 -10.77 5.02 14.32
C SER A 99 -9.69 4.34 15.16
N ASP A 100 -8.71 5.13 15.58
CA ASP A 100 -8.10 5.19 16.92
C ASP A 100 -7.52 3.93 17.58
N PHE A 101 -7.56 2.77 16.91
CA PHE A 101 -7.04 1.53 17.46
C PHE A 101 -5.79 1.09 16.73
N ILE A 102 -4.77 0.78 17.52
CA ILE A 102 -3.48 0.24 17.10
C ILE A 102 -3.73 -0.98 16.23
N SER A 103 -3.52 -0.84 14.92
CA SER A 103 -3.69 -1.93 13.98
C SER A 103 -2.34 -2.57 13.66
N PHE A 104 -2.27 -3.88 13.79
CA PHE A 104 -1.27 -4.67 13.08
C PHE A 104 -1.45 -4.42 11.57
N THR A 105 -0.40 -3.95 10.89
CA THR A 105 -0.46 -3.51 9.50
C THR A 105 -0.26 -4.65 8.48
N GLY A 106 -0.45 -5.91 8.89
CA GLY A 106 -0.15 -7.08 8.08
C GLY A 106 -1.37 -7.97 7.82
N LYS A 107 -1.41 -8.58 6.63
CA LYS A 107 -2.32 -9.70 6.30
C LYS A 107 -1.66 -11.01 6.75
N GLY A 108 -1.83 -11.37 8.02
CA GLY A 108 -1.27 -12.59 8.59
C GLY A 108 -2.06 -13.84 8.20
N ILE A 109 -1.79 -14.96 8.89
CA ILE A 109 -2.43 -16.23 8.55
C ILE A 109 -3.93 -16.20 8.83
N TYR A 110 -4.41 -15.34 9.73
CA TYR A 110 -5.82 -15.24 10.14
C TYR A 110 -6.62 -14.23 9.32
N TYR A 111 -6.00 -13.60 8.32
CA TYR A 111 -6.71 -12.76 7.36
C TYR A 111 -7.79 -13.56 6.62
N PRO A 112 -9.06 -13.12 6.57
CA PRO A 112 -10.17 -13.95 6.10
C PRO A 112 -10.01 -14.52 4.68
N PRO A 113 -9.50 -13.76 3.69
CA PRO A 113 -9.18 -14.30 2.38
C PRO A 113 -8.29 -15.55 2.37
N ASN A 114 -7.40 -15.73 3.34
CA ASN A 114 -6.49 -16.88 3.41
C ASN A 114 -7.19 -18.16 3.88
N TRP A 115 -8.41 -18.04 4.39
CA TRP A 115 -9.18 -19.14 4.96
C TRP A 115 -10.23 -19.68 3.99
N TYR A 116 -10.41 -19.03 2.84
CA TYR A 116 -11.37 -19.42 1.81
C TYR A 116 -10.69 -20.03 0.60
N ASP A 117 -11.26 -21.10 0.05
CA ASP A 117 -10.78 -21.69 -1.20
C ASP A 117 -11.28 -20.84 -2.38
N LYS A 118 -10.47 -19.87 -2.79
CA LYS A 118 -10.80 -18.96 -3.90
C LYS A 118 -10.40 -19.54 -5.25
N GLN A 119 -11.30 -19.43 -6.22
CA GLN A 119 -10.98 -19.62 -7.63
C GLN A 119 -10.06 -18.49 -8.11
N ARG A 120 -8.92 -18.85 -8.72
CA ARG A 120 -7.89 -17.90 -9.14
C ARG A 120 -8.38 -17.07 -10.32
N SER A 121 -8.48 -15.76 -10.16
CA SER A 121 -8.67 -14.82 -11.26
C SER A 121 -7.30 -14.44 -11.85
N LYS A 122 -7.21 -14.33 -13.18
CA LYS A 122 -5.97 -13.92 -13.88
C LYS A 122 -5.57 -12.48 -13.53
N GLU A 123 -6.54 -11.68 -13.11
CA GLU A 123 -6.43 -10.28 -12.74
C GLU A 123 -5.81 -10.09 -11.34
N GLU A 124 -5.74 -11.15 -10.50
CA GLU A 124 -5.20 -11.11 -9.13
C GLU A 124 -3.73 -11.57 -9.02
N ALA A 125 -3.02 -11.71 -10.14
CA ALA A 125 -1.67 -12.29 -10.19
C ALA A 125 -0.64 -11.58 -9.29
N LEU A 126 -0.76 -10.25 -9.12
CA LEU A 126 0.12 -9.45 -8.26
C LEU A 126 -0.13 -9.63 -6.76
N THR A 127 -1.34 -10.06 -6.38
CA THR A 127 -1.73 -10.30 -4.98
C THR A 127 -1.58 -11.76 -4.55
N TYR A 128 -1.28 -12.66 -5.50
CA TYR A 128 -1.29 -14.11 -5.28
C TYR A 128 0.06 -14.68 -4.83
N PHE A 129 1.16 -13.94 -4.97
CA PHE A 129 2.42 -14.35 -4.36
C PHE A 129 2.31 -14.16 -2.85
N GLU A 130 2.18 -15.29 -2.15
CA GLU A 130 2.17 -15.39 -0.69
C GLU A 130 3.56 -14.98 -0.15
N MET A 131 3.82 -13.67 -0.06
CA MET A 131 5.12 -13.13 0.38
C MET A 131 5.47 -13.53 1.82
N SER A 132 4.51 -14.07 2.59
CA SER A 132 4.74 -14.61 3.93
C SER A 132 5.45 -15.98 3.94
N ARG A 133 5.55 -16.67 2.79
CA ARG A 133 6.27 -17.96 2.68
C ARG A 133 7.72 -17.81 2.20
N ALA A 134 8.10 -16.63 1.72
CA ALA A 134 9.48 -16.32 1.41
C ALA A 134 10.13 -15.70 2.65
N GLU A 135 11.32 -16.16 3.01
CA GLU A 135 12.13 -15.52 4.04
C GLU A 135 12.29 -14.04 3.67
N ARG A 136 11.97 -13.15 4.61
CA ARG A 136 12.00 -11.70 4.36
C ARG A 136 13.43 -11.33 4.00
N ALA A 137 13.66 -10.86 2.78
CA ALA A 137 14.98 -10.38 2.38
C ALA A 137 15.50 -9.39 3.46
N PRO A 138 16.77 -9.48 3.85
CA PRO A 138 17.34 -8.54 4.81
C PRO A 138 17.12 -7.12 4.30
N THR A 139 16.42 -6.32 5.10
CA THR A 139 16.16 -4.91 4.81
C THR A 139 16.91 -4.06 5.83
N THR A 140 17.38 -2.89 5.41
CA THR A 140 17.88 -1.85 6.29
C THR A 140 16.91 -0.70 6.25
N ASP A 141 16.57 -0.16 7.41
CA ASP A 141 15.75 1.04 7.52
C ASP A 141 16.45 2.19 6.80
N THR A 142 15.87 2.62 5.70
CA THR A 142 16.24 3.83 5.00
C THR A 142 15.05 4.76 4.97
N LEU A 143 15.29 6.08 4.97
CA LEU A 143 14.22 7.02 4.65
C LEU A 143 13.73 6.65 3.24
N THR A 144 12.45 6.31 3.11
CA THR A 144 11.87 6.03 1.79
C THR A 144 12.13 7.26 0.94
N PRO A 145 12.97 7.15 -0.10
CA PRO A 145 13.30 8.32 -0.87
C PRO A 145 12.01 8.65 -1.62
N LYS A 146 11.38 9.79 -1.30
CA LYS A 146 10.20 10.26 -2.03
C LYS A 146 10.65 10.85 -3.37
N ILE A 147 11.25 10.02 -4.22
CA ILE A 147 11.76 10.41 -5.55
C ILE A 147 10.62 10.45 -6.58
N TYR A 148 9.44 9.93 -6.21
CA TYR A 148 8.47 9.44 -7.18
C TYR A 148 7.43 10.45 -7.66
N SER A 149 7.40 11.68 -7.14
CA SER A 149 6.38 12.64 -7.58
C SER A 149 6.78 14.09 -7.34
N TYR A 150 7.07 14.79 -8.44
CA TYR A 150 7.22 16.24 -8.50
C TYR A 150 6.01 16.93 -9.13
N LEU A 151 4.88 16.22 -9.28
CA LEU A 151 3.69 16.71 -9.98
C LEU A 151 3.12 17.99 -9.33
N THR A 152 3.23 18.12 -8.01
CA THR A 152 2.77 19.31 -7.29
C THR A 152 3.78 20.46 -7.29
N ALA A 153 5.08 20.16 -7.42
CA ALA A 153 6.16 21.13 -7.37
C ALA A 153 6.55 21.67 -8.76
N VAL A 154 6.33 20.88 -9.81
CA VAL A 154 6.66 21.20 -11.20
C VAL A 154 5.38 21.05 -12.04
N PRO A 155 4.66 22.15 -12.35
CA PRO A 155 3.41 22.09 -13.11
C PRO A 155 3.53 21.39 -14.46
N GLU A 156 4.68 21.51 -15.12
CA GLU A 156 4.96 20.81 -16.38
C GLU A 156 5.07 19.29 -16.20
N ALA A 157 5.50 18.81 -15.03
CA ALA A 157 5.52 17.39 -14.71
C ALA A 157 4.09 16.85 -14.55
N ASP A 158 3.19 17.59 -13.89
CA ASP A 158 1.76 17.25 -13.82
C ASP A 158 1.11 17.20 -15.21
N LYS A 159 1.40 18.19 -16.05
CA LYS A 159 0.93 18.21 -17.44
C LYS A 159 1.40 16.98 -18.22
N ALA A 160 2.69 16.65 -18.16
CA ALA A 160 3.23 15.47 -18.83
C ALA A 160 2.62 14.18 -18.27
N TRP A 161 2.50 14.07 -16.94
CA TRP A 161 1.91 12.91 -16.28
C TRP A 161 0.45 12.67 -16.66
N LYS A 162 -0.36 13.72 -16.78
CA LYS A 162 -1.75 13.60 -17.26
C LYS A 162 -1.84 13.07 -18.70
N ALA A 163 -0.79 13.22 -19.50
CA ALA A 163 -0.67 12.69 -20.86
C ALA A 163 -0.02 11.29 -20.91
N ARG A 164 0.31 10.67 -19.76
CA ARG A 164 0.99 9.37 -19.66
C ARG A 164 0.35 8.28 -20.52
N LYS A 165 -0.98 8.24 -20.62
CA LYS A 165 -1.66 7.21 -21.42
C LYS A 165 -1.20 7.21 -22.87
N ALA A 166 -1.03 8.38 -23.49
CA ALA A 166 -0.57 8.47 -24.87
C ALA A 166 0.87 7.95 -25.03
N LEU A 167 1.73 8.24 -24.04
CA LEU A 167 3.09 7.72 -23.97
C LEU A 167 3.08 6.19 -23.87
N GLU A 168 2.35 5.62 -22.93
CA GLU A 168 2.25 4.17 -22.71
C GLU A 168 1.69 3.45 -23.94
N ASP A 169 0.60 3.97 -24.52
CA ASP A 169 -0.02 3.39 -25.71
C ASP A 169 0.97 3.39 -26.90
N SER A 170 1.82 4.42 -27.04
CA SER A 170 2.86 4.46 -28.08
C SER A 170 4.03 3.51 -27.79
N LEU A 171 4.48 3.41 -26.54
CA LEU A 171 5.53 2.48 -26.13
C LEU A 171 5.09 1.02 -26.31
N THR A 172 3.84 0.68 -25.98
CA THR A 172 3.31 -0.68 -26.19
C THR A 172 3.41 -1.10 -27.65
N LYS A 173 3.22 -0.18 -28.60
CA LYS A 173 3.39 -0.48 -30.04
C LYS A 173 4.84 -0.82 -30.37
N VAL A 174 5.80 -0.06 -29.84
CA VAL A 174 7.24 -0.34 -30.02
C VAL A 174 7.58 -1.75 -29.54
N LEU A 175 7.07 -2.14 -28.38
CA LEU A 175 7.34 -3.45 -27.76
C LEU A 175 6.80 -4.64 -28.55
N VAL A 176 5.86 -4.44 -29.48
CA VAL A 176 5.26 -5.49 -30.32
C VAL A 176 5.67 -5.39 -31.79
N ALA A 177 6.72 -4.61 -32.10
CA ALA A 177 7.29 -4.53 -33.44
C ALA A 177 7.76 -5.90 -33.93
N ARG A 178 7.51 -6.22 -35.20
CA ARG A 178 7.79 -7.56 -35.77
C ARG A 178 9.18 -7.68 -36.38
N ASN A 179 9.82 -6.55 -36.64
CA ASN A 179 11.14 -6.44 -37.26
C ASN A 179 11.74 -5.06 -36.97
N ASP A 180 13.03 -4.91 -37.28
CA ASP A 180 13.80 -3.70 -37.00
C ASP A 180 13.25 -2.46 -37.71
N ALA A 181 12.81 -2.59 -38.96
CA ALA A 181 12.25 -1.46 -39.72
C ALA A 181 10.94 -0.94 -39.12
N GLU A 182 10.08 -1.84 -38.62
CA GLU A 182 8.88 -1.48 -37.88
C GLU A 182 9.21 -0.90 -36.51
N PHE A 183 10.21 -1.44 -35.81
CA PHE A 183 10.69 -0.93 -34.53
C PHE A 183 11.17 0.51 -34.66
N ASP A 184 12.06 0.80 -35.61
CA ASP A 184 12.66 2.13 -35.79
C ASP A 184 11.60 3.20 -36.04
N LYS A 185 10.60 2.87 -36.89
CA LYS A 185 9.47 3.76 -37.15
C LYS A 185 8.63 4.00 -35.89
N LEU A 186 8.23 2.93 -35.19
CA LEU A 186 7.40 3.04 -34.00
C LEU A 186 8.14 3.75 -32.86
N PHE A 187 9.45 3.55 -32.76
CA PHE A 187 10.29 4.21 -31.77
C PHE A 187 10.40 5.71 -32.05
N ALA A 188 10.59 6.11 -33.31
CA ALA A 188 10.54 7.52 -33.69
C ALA A 188 9.17 8.14 -33.38
N ASP A 189 8.07 7.44 -33.65
CA ASP A 189 6.70 7.89 -33.31
C ASP A 189 6.50 8.00 -31.79
N PHE A 190 7.07 7.08 -31.02
CA PHE A 190 7.09 7.14 -29.55
C PHE A 190 7.83 8.37 -29.04
N LEU A 191 9.03 8.65 -29.55
CA LEU A 191 9.81 9.83 -29.16
C LEU A 191 9.06 11.13 -29.48
N ALA A 192 8.49 11.25 -30.69
CA ALA A 192 7.68 12.40 -31.07
C ALA A 192 6.43 12.56 -30.17
N THR A 193 5.82 11.44 -29.77
CA THR A 193 4.70 11.44 -28.81
C THR A 193 5.14 11.88 -27.42
N ALA A 194 6.32 11.45 -26.96
CA ALA A 194 6.88 11.85 -25.68
C ALA A 194 7.14 13.36 -25.64
N GLU A 195 7.85 13.90 -26.63
CA GLU A 195 8.16 15.33 -26.73
C GLU A 195 6.91 16.19 -26.81
N LYS A 196 5.96 15.82 -27.67
CA LYS A 196 4.67 16.52 -27.82
C LYS A 196 3.89 16.61 -26.49
N ASN A 197 4.01 15.58 -25.65
CA ASN A 197 3.34 15.52 -24.36
C ASN A 197 4.17 16.11 -23.20
N GLY A 198 5.32 16.72 -23.49
CA GLY A 198 6.13 17.45 -22.50
C GLY A 198 7.23 16.62 -21.84
N TYR A 199 7.42 15.36 -22.23
CA TYR A 199 8.57 14.55 -21.83
C TYR A 199 9.81 15.01 -22.59
N THR A 200 10.40 16.10 -22.11
CA THR A 200 11.53 16.80 -22.74
C THR A 200 12.70 16.90 -21.76
N ASP A 201 13.91 17.13 -22.28
CA ASP A 201 15.08 17.40 -21.43
C ASP A 201 14.88 18.62 -20.52
N ALA A 202 14.17 19.65 -21.01
CA ALA A 202 13.81 20.80 -20.19
C ALA A 202 12.92 20.44 -18.99
N LEU A 203 12.03 19.44 -19.13
CA LEU A 203 11.25 18.93 -18.01
C LEU A 203 12.13 18.17 -17.01
N LYS A 204 13.06 17.34 -17.51
CA LYS A 204 14.04 16.65 -16.67
C LYS A 204 14.82 17.64 -15.82
N ASP A 205 15.34 18.72 -16.40
CA ASP A 205 16.13 19.73 -15.67
C ASP A 205 15.30 20.44 -14.59
N LYS A 206 14.01 20.71 -14.85
CA LYS A 206 13.09 21.27 -13.83
C LYS A 206 12.84 20.31 -12.67
N ILE A 207 12.65 19.03 -12.97
CA ILE A 207 12.48 17.99 -11.95
C ILE A 207 13.76 17.84 -11.14
N GLU A 208 14.92 17.84 -11.78
CA GLU A 208 16.22 17.77 -11.10
C GLU A 208 16.45 18.98 -10.19
N ALA A 209 16.15 20.20 -10.65
CA ALA A 209 16.24 21.40 -9.83
C ALA A 209 15.33 21.31 -8.59
N ALA A 210 14.08 20.87 -8.77
CA ALA A 210 13.15 20.67 -7.67
C ALA A 210 13.62 19.56 -6.70
N PHE A 211 14.19 18.47 -7.21
CA PHE A 211 14.79 17.40 -6.42
C PHE A 211 15.95 17.94 -5.56
N ARG A 212 16.90 18.66 -6.17
CA ARG A 212 18.09 19.19 -5.48
C ARG A 212 17.71 20.20 -4.40
N GLU A 213 16.74 21.06 -4.65
CA GLU A 213 16.29 22.03 -3.65
C GLU A 213 15.57 21.34 -2.49
N THR A 214 14.65 20.42 -2.79
CA THR A 214 13.91 19.67 -1.75
C THR A 214 14.84 18.82 -0.88
N ASN A 215 15.91 18.29 -1.47
CA ASN A 215 16.86 17.40 -0.80
C ASN A 215 18.18 18.09 -0.46
N LYS A 216 18.25 19.43 -0.46
CA LYS A 216 19.50 20.19 -0.30
C LYS A 216 20.32 19.78 0.92
N ALA A 217 19.64 19.46 2.03
CA ALA A 217 20.28 18.98 3.26
C ALA A 217 20.96 17.61 3.13
N TYR A 218 20.58 16.81 2.13
CA TYR A 218 21.05 15.44 1.90
C TYR A 218 22.00 15.32 0.69
N MET A 219 21.99 16.30 -0.23
CA MET A 219 22.84 16.30 -1.44
C MET A 219 24.34 16.10 -1.17
N PRO A 220 24.96 16.64 -0.10
CA PRO A 220 26.38 16.42 0.18
C PRO A 220 26.77 14.94 0.39
N ASN A 221 25.80 14.06 0.69
CA ASN A 221 26.03 12.63 0.85
C ASN A 221 25.96 11.86 -0.49
N LEU A 222 25.43 12.47 -1.55
CA LEU A 222 25.24 11.87 -2.87
C LEU A 222 26.27 12.33 -3.91
N GLU A 223 27.02 13.39 -3.62
CA GLU A 223 28.03 14.01 -4.51
C GLU A 223 29.46 13.52 -4.24
N LYS A 224 29.62 12.46 -3.44
CA LYS A 224 30.90 11.77 -3.20
C LYS A 224 31.02 10.54 -4.08
#